data_AF-A0A399UJE1-F1
#
_entry.id   AF-A0A399UJE1-F1
#
_cell.length_a   1.000
_cell.length_b   1.000
_cell.length_c   1.000
_cell.angle_alpha   90.00
_cell.angle_beta   90.00
_cell.angle_gamma   90.00
#
_symmetry.space_group_name_H-M   'P 1'
#
loop_
_entity.id
_entity.type
_entity.pdbx_description
1 polymer ?
#
loop_
_entity_poly.entity_id
_entity_poly.type
_entity_poly.pdbx_seq_one_letter_code
_entity_poly.pdbx_strand_id
1 'polypeptide(L)'
;MRALPLALLGLTLAACDTSPGATDRAFQASGEIIAMGGGAGGPANACFACHGLKGEGDGVSTPRLAGLEQGYLQKQMEDYASGLRPDDVMTRVARGLTPDARRVVAAWYAELPAPAVHASAGPPPPIWLSGDAARGITACAACHGAEGQGAGAGQPIIAGQPAPYTLEQIDHWKSGKRRNDPRGVMAAAVQHLSEEEARAIAEWLSTRPAAQAHANASASASVSASAAARPAASRETRRPDRSDGA
;
A
#
# COMPACT_ATOMS: atom_id res chain seq x y z
N MET A 1 26.27 3.90 -75.44
CA MET A 1 25.42 3.31 -74.38
C MET A 1 26.29 3.01 -73.17
N ARG A 2 26.27 3.86 -72.14
CA ARG A 2 26.92 3.61 -70.84
C ARG A 2 25.90 3.94 -69.76
N ALA A 3 25.41 2.91 -69.07
CA ALA A 3 24.46 3.04 -67.97
C ALA A 3 25.24 3.31 -66.68
N LEU A 4 24.90 4.39 -65.98
CA LEU A 4 25.41 4.72 -64.65
C LEU A 4 24.48 4.06 -63.60
N PRO A 5 24.99 3.31 -62.60
CA PRO A 5 24.14 2.77 -61.57
C PRO A 5 23.86 3.85 -60.52
N LEU A 6 22.57 4.18 -60.33
CA LEU A 6 22.09 5.00 -59.22
C LEU A 6 22.18 4.15 -57.94
N ALA A 7 23.16 4.43 -57.09
CA ALA A 7 23.22 3.85 -55.76
C ALA A 7 22.17 4.54 -54.87
N LEU A 8 21.06 3.84 -54.57
CA LEU A 8 20.13 4.25 -53.52
C LEU A 8 20.83 4.12 -52.16
N LEU A 9 21.20 5.25 -51.57
CA LEU A 9 21.65 5.33 -50.19
C LEU A 9 20.43 5.16 -49.27
N GLY A 10 20.21 3.95 -48.77
CA GLY A 10 19.16 3.66 -47.80
C GLY A 10 19.43 4.38 -46.48
N LEU A 11 18.63 5.40 -46.16
CA LEU A 11 18.66 6.09 -44.88
C LEU A 11 18.08 5.15 -43.80
N THR A 12 18.94 4.40 -43.12
CA THR A 12 18.55 3.60 -41.96
C THR A 12 18.19 4.55 -40.83
N LEU A 13 16.90 4.74 -40.55
CA LEU A 13 16.45 5.35 -39.30
C LEU A 13 16.87 4.43 -38.15
N ALA A 14 17.97 4.79 -37.49
CA ALA A 14 18.32 4.22 -36.19
C ALA A 14 17.25 4.69 -35.20
N ALA A 15 16.26 3.82 -34.93
CA ALA A 15 15.34 4.02 -33.83
C ALA A 15 16.16 3.95 -32.53
N CYS A 16 16.16 5.03 -31.75
CA CYS A 16 16.73 5.00 -30.40
C CYS A 16 15.97 3.96 -29.59
N ASP A 17 16.64 2.89 -29.17
CA ASP A 17 16.05 1.88 -28.31
C ASP A 17 15.89 2.49 -26.90
N THR A 18 14.65 2.79 -26.51
CA THR A 18 14.32 3.32 -25.18
C THR A 18 14.13 2.22 -24.15
N SER A 19 14.52 0.98 -24.47
CA SER A 19 14.46 -0.16 -23.55
C SER A 19 15.44 0.06 -22.39
N PRO A 20 14.98 -0.01 -21.12
CA PRO A 20 15.86 0.17 -19.98
C PRO A 20 17.03 -0.80 -20.00
N GLY A 21 18.25 -0.29 -19.81
CA GLY A 21 19.47 -1.08 -19.76
C GLY A 21 19.52 -2.01 -18.55
N ALA A 22 20.52 -2.91 -18.49
CA ALA A 22 20.69 -3.82 -17.36
C ALA A 22 20.86 -3.07 -16.02
N THR A 23 21.59 -1.95 -16.03
CA THR A 23 21.76 -1.05 -14.89
C THR A 23 20.43 -0.42 -14.47
N ASP A 24 19.64 0.09 -15.41
CA ASP A 24 18.34 0.70 -15.11
C ASP A 24 17.39 -0.30 -14.46
N ARG A 25 17.37 -1.55 -14.97
CA ARG A 25 16.57 -2.63 -14.37
C ARG A 25 16.97 -2.93 -12.92
N ALA A 26 18.26 -2.92 -12.61
CA ALA A 26 18.74 -3.13 -11.24
C ALA A 26 18.26 -2.00 -10.29
N PHE A 27 18.29 -0.75 -10.76
CA PHE A 27 17.79 0.39 -9.98
C PHE A 27 16.27 0.38 -9.77
N GLN A 28 15.49 -0.26 -10.66
CA GLN A 28 14.04 -0.42 -10.49
C GLN A 28 13.63 -1.71 -9.76
N ALA A 29 14.55 -2.66 -9.57
CA ALA A 29 14.20 -3.99 -9.04
C ALA A 29 14.06 -4.03 -7.52
N SER A 30 14.71 -3.12 -6.79
CA SER A 30 14.66 -3.06 -5.33
C SER A 30 13.77 -1.91 -4.85
N GLY A 31 12.80 -2.24 -3.99
CA GLY A 31 11.96 -1.24 -3.34
C GLY A 31 12.74 -0.24 -2.49
N GLU A 32 13.82 -0.69 -1.83
CA GLU A 32 14.72 0.18 -1.06
C GLU A 32 15.42 1.21 -1.95
N ILE A 33 15.93 0.76 -3.11
CA ILE A 33 16.62 1.65 -4.06
C ILE A 33 15.64 2.68 -4.62
N ILE A 34 14.40 2.28 -4.93
CA ILE A 34 13.38 3.23 -5.38
C ILE A 34 13.03 4.21 -4.25
N ALA A 35 12.90 3.74 -3.01
CA ALA A 35 12.60 4.61 -1.87
C ALA A 35 13.69 5.66 -1.62
N MET A 36 14.96 5.27 -1.78
CA MET A 36 16.12 6.15 -1.56
C MET A 36 16.50 7.00 -2.79
N GLY A 37 16.22 6.52 -3.99
CA GLY A 37 16.67 7.15 -5.24
C GLY A 37 15.56 7.70 -6.14
N GLY A 38 14.29 7.46 -5.82
CA GLY A 38 13.13 7.87 -6.63
C GLY A 38 12.91 7.06 -7.90
N GLY A 39 13.70 6.00 -8.11
CA GLY A 39 13.60 5.11 -9.27
C GLY A 39 13.64 5.89 -10.60
N ALA A 40 12.76 5.52 -11.53
CA ALA A 40 12.65 6.17 -12.84
C ALA A 40 12.13 7.62 -12.75
N GLY A 41 11.53 7.99 -11.62
CA GLY A 41 11.14 9.37 -11.32
C GLY A 41 12.34 10.27 -10.96
N GLY A 42 13.52 9.68 -10.73
CA GLY A 42 14.74 10.41 -10.38
C GLY A 42 14.78 10.90 -8.92
N PRO A 43 15.95 11.38 -8.45
CA PRO A 43 16.22 11.64 -7.03
C PRO A 43 15.34 12.72 -6.40
N ALA A 44 14.81 13.66 -7.19
CA ALA A 44 13.85 14.65 -6.71
C ALA A 44 12.52 14.03 -6.24
N ASN A 45 12.24 12.79 -6.63
CA ASN A 45 11.06 12.02 -6.24
C ASN A 45 11.41 10.88 -5.27
N ALA A 46 12.58 10.93 -4.63
CA ALA A 46 12.95 9.93 -3.63
C ALA A 46 12.00 10.00 -2.41
N CYS A 47 11.42 8.86 -2.07
CA CYS A 47 10.34 8.76 -1.08
C CYS A 47 10.79 9.22 0.31
N PHE A 48 12.02 8.87 0.71
CA PHE A 48 12.56 9.19 2.03
C PHE A 48 12.65 10.70 2.31
N ALA A 49 12.77 11.53 1.26
CA ALA A 49 12.93 12.97 1.40
C ALA A 49 11.71 13.64 2.04
N CYS A 50 10.53 13.02 1.91
CA CYS A 50 9.30 13.46 2.57
C CYS A 50 8.85 12.47 3.64
N HIS A 51 8.85 11.17 3.34
CA HIS A 51 8.29 10.15 4.23
C HIS A 51 9.26 9.66 5.32
N GLY A 52 10.46 10.23 5.41
CA GLY A 52 11.49 9.80 6.35
C GLY A 52 12.27 8.57 5.89
N LEU A 53 13.46 8.37 6.47
CA LEU A 53 14.38 7.30 6.09
C LEU A 53 13.79 5.91 6.34
N LYS A 54 12.91 5.78 7.32
CA LYS A 54 12.24 4.53 7.68
C LYS A 54 10.76 4.56 7.34
N GLY A 55 10.28 5.52 6.56
CA GLY A 55 8.86 5.65 6.22
C GLY A 55 7.98 6.11 7.39
N GLU A 56 8.56 6.74 8.40
CA GLU A 56 7.89 7.20 9.62
C GLU A 56 6.97 8.43 9.40
N GLY A 57 7.11 9.12 8.27
CA GLY A 57 6.46 10.41 8.01
C GLY A 57 7.19 11.57 8.68
N ASP A 58 6.59 12.77 8.63
CA ASP A 58 7.17 13.98 9.25
C ASP A 58 6.51 14.33 10.60
N GLY A 59 5.51 13.55 11.03
CA GLY A 59 4.71 13.81 12.23
C GLY A 59 3.70 14.97 12.10
N VAL A 60 3.61 15.60 10.92
CA VAL A 60 2.77 16.77 10.65
C VAL A 60 1.77 16.47 9.53
N SER A 61 2.22 16.33 8.29
CA SER A 61 1.33 16.22 7.12
C SER A 61 1.75 15.12 6.15
N THR A 62 3.03 14.73 6.19
CA THR A 62 3.53 13.63 5.38
C THR A 62 3.22 12.32 6.09
N PRO A 63 2.41 11.43 5.49
CA PRO A 63 1.93 10.24 6.18
C PRO A 63 3.04 9.22 6.39
N ARG A 64 2.85 8.41 7.44
CA ARG A 64 3.61 7.18 7.65
C ARG A 64 3.30 6.18 6.55
N LEU A 65 4.35 5.57 6.00
CA LEU A 65 4.28 4.42 5.08
C LEU A 65 4.68 3.11 5.76
N ALA A 66 5.63 3.18 6.69
CA ALA A 66 6.21 2.03 7.37
C ALA A 66 5.14 1.17 8.04
N GLY A 67 5.13 -0.13 7.76
CA GLY A 67 4.24 -1.09 8.39
C GLY A 67 2.77 -0.98 7.96
N LEU A 68 2.46 -0.21 6.91
CA LEU A 68 1.16 -0.30 6.23
C LEU A 68 1.12 -1.52 5.31
N GLU A 69 -0.07 -2.03 5.03
CA GLU A 69 -0.27 -3.18 4.15
C GLU A 69 0.25 -2.90 2.72
N GLN A 70 1.01 -3.83 2.14
CA GLN A 70 1.54 -3.71 0.77
C GLN A 70 0.42 -3.42 -0.23
N GLY A 71 -0.70 -4.17 -0.15
CA GLY A 71 -1.82 -4.00 -1.06
C GLY A 71 -2.48 -2.64 -0.94
N TYR A 72 -2.53 -2.07 0.27
CA TYR A 72 -3.01 -0.70 0.47
C TYR A 72 -2.07 0.32 -0.15
N LEU A 73 -0.77 0.23 0.14
CA LEU A 73 0.26 1.12 -0.40
C LEU A 73 0.28 1.10 -1.92
N GLN A 74 0.31 -0.10 -2.52
CA GLN A 74 0.27 -0.27 -3.97
C GLN A 74 -0.99 0.37 -4.55
N LYS A 75 -2.17 0.08 -3.99
CA LYS A 75 -3.42 0.68 -4.44
C LYS A 75 -3.35 2.21 -4.40
N GLN A 76 -2.83 2.81 -3.32
CA GLN A 76 -2.70 4.27 -3.24
C GLN A 76 -1.80 4.82 -4.35
N MET A 77 -0.67 4.16 -4.65
CA MET A 77 0.21 4.58 -5.74
C MET A 77 -0.47 4.51 -7.11
N GLU A 78 -1.26 3.45 -7.38
CA GLU A 78 -2.04 3.36 -8.62
C GLU A 78 -3.15 4.43 -8.70
N ASP A 79 -3.79 4.72 -7.57
CA ASP A 79 -4.84 5.74 -7.50
C ASP A 79 -4.29 7.16 -7.67
N TYR A 80 -3.09 7.45 -7.16
CA TYR A 80 -2.38 8.69 -7.44
C TYR A 80 -2.02 8.81 -8.92
N ALA A 81 -1.46 7.75 -9.51
CA ALA A 81 -1.05 7.76 -10.90
C ALA A 81 -2.23 7.96 -11.88
N SER A 82 -3.35 7.30 -11.60
CA SER A 82 -4.59 7.41 -12.38
C SER A 82 -5.37 8.70 -12.11
N GLY A 83 -5.10 9.39 -10.99
CA GLY A 83 -5.81 10.60 -10.57
C GLY A 83 -7.11 10.34 -9.79
N LEU A 84 -7.43 9.07 -9.46
CA LEU A 84 -8.54 8.73 -8.56
C LEU A 84 -8.31 9.23 -7.13
N ARG A 85 -7.04 9.43 -6.76
CA ARG A 85 -6.62 10.13 -5.55
C ARG A 85 -5.78 11.35 -5.96
N PRO A 86 -6.38 12.54 -6.08
CA PRO A 86 -5.65 13.73 -6.48
C PRO A 86 -4.71 14.24 -5.38
N ASP A 87 -3.45 14.50 -5.74
CA ASP A 87 -2.46 15.20 -4.92
C ASP A 87 -1.32 15.70 -5.82
N ASP A 88 -0.90 16.96 -5.70
CA ASP A 88 0.06 17.57 -6.65
C ASP A 88 1.45 16.93 -6.60
N VAL A 89 1.87 16.47 -5.42
CA VAL A 89 3.20 15.88 -5.21
C VAL A 89 3.17 14.40 -5.58
N MET A 90 2.30 13.64 -4.94
CA MET A 90 2.23 12.19 -5.08
C MET A 90 1.73 11.76 -6.47
N THR A 91 0.92 12.57 -7.17
CA THR A 91 0.57 12.28 -8.58
C THR A 91 1.82 12.31 -9.45
N ARG A 92 2.73 13.27 -9.27
CA ARG A 92 3.99 13.34 -10.04
C ARG A 92 4.91 12.17 -9.69
N VAL A 93 5.10 11.91 -8.40
CA VAL A 93 5.92 10.78 -7.91
C VAL A 93 5.40 9.46 -8.48
N ALA A 94 4.09 9.20 -8.34
CA ALA A 94 3.50 7.95 -8.80
C ALA A 94 3.60 7.79 -10.31
N ARG A 95 3.30 8.84 -11.10
CA ARG A 95 3.41 8.79 -12.58
C ARG A 95 4.84 8.60 -13.08
N GLY A 96 5.84 9.03 -12.32
CA GLY A 96 7.26 8.80 -12.63
C GLY A 96 7.71 7.34 -12.45
N LEU A 97 6.90 6.51 -11.77
CA LEU A 97 7.20 5.10 -11.55
C LEU A 97 6.36 4.20 -12.45
N THR A 98 6.93 3.07 -12.86
CA THR A 98 6.18 1.98 -13.51
C THR A 98 5.27 1.27 -12.50
N PRO A 99 4.23 0.54 -12.95
CA PRO A 99 3.41 -0.27 -12.04
C PRO A 99 4.23 -1.28 -11.24
N ASP A 100 5.30 -1.82 -11.84
CA ASP A 100 6.23 -2.73 -11.19
C ASP A 100 7.00 -2.04 -10.04
N ALA A 101 7.56 -0.87 -10.32
CA ALA A 101 8.26 -0.04 -9.34
C ALA A 101 7.34 0.36 -8.18
N ARG A 102 6.09 0.75 -8.45
CA ARG A 102 5.07 1.05 -7.41
C ARG A 102 4.80 -0.16 -6.51
N ARG A 103 4.74 -1.37 -7.09
CA ARG A 103 4.50 -2.61 -6.33
C ARG A 103 5.67 -2.96 -5.42
N VAL A 104 6.91 -2.88 -5.92
CA VAL A 104 8.09 -3.27 -5.13
C VAL A 104 8.44 -2.25 -4.05
N VAL A 105 8.26 -0.94 -4.28
CA VAL A 105 8.44 0.07 -3.23
C VAL A 105 7.36 -0.02 -2.15
N ALA A 106 6.12 -0.35 -2.54
CA ALA A 106 5.05 -0.64 -1.60
C ALA A 106 5.35 -1.87 -0.73
N ALA A 107 5.95 -2.91 -1.32
CA ALA A 107 6.38 -4.10 -0.58
C ALA A 107 7.44 -3.74 0.46
N TRP A 108 8.45 -2.98 0.07
CA TRP A 108 9.53 -2.58 0.97
C TRP A 108 9.04 -1.78 2.18
N TYR A 109 8.21 -0.75 1.98
CA TYR A 109 7.64 0.02 3.09
C TYR A 109 6.73 -0.81 4.01
N ALA A 110 6.04 -1.82 3.47
CA ALA A 110 5.21 -2.72 4.26
C ALA A 110 6.03 -3.62 5.20
N GLU A 111 7.26 -3.97 4.81
CA GLU A 111 8.19 -4.77 5.61
C GLU A 111 8.90 -3.96 6.70
N LEU A 112 8.94 -2.63 6.57
CA LEU A 112 9.51 -1.78 7.62
C LEU A 112 8.67 -1.84 8.89
N PRO A 113 9.31 -1.83 10.07
CA PRO A 113 8.59 -1.80 11.33
C PRO A 113 7.85 -0.47 11.49
N ALA A 114 6.59 -0.55 11.93
CA ALA A 114 5.84 0.62 12.36
C ALA A 114 6.64 1.36 13.48
N PRO A 115 6.77 2.70 13.40
CA PRO A 115 7.51 3.48 14.38
C PRO A 115 6.83 3.38 15.74
N ALA A 116 7.63 3.26 16.79
CA ALA A 116 7.12 3.32 18.15
C ALA A 116 6.66 4.76 18.45
N VAL A 117 5.34 4.96 18.54
CA VAL A 117 4.74 6.22 18.95
C VAL A 117 4.38 6.14 20.42
N HIS A 118 4.66 7.19 21.20
CA HIS A 118 4.18 7.26 22.59
C HIS A 118 2.66 7.35 22.59
N ALA A 119 2.02 6.22 22.88
CA ALA A 119 0.57 6.15 22.94
C ALA A 119 0.05 7.02 24.09
N SER A 120 -0.95 7.85 23.80
CA SER A 120 -1.71 8.53 24.85
C SER A 120 -2.91 7.67 25.24
N ALA A 121 -3.25 7.62 26.53
CA ALA A 121 -4.36 6.83 27.05
C ALA A 121 -5.75 7.48 26.87
N GLY A 122 -5.85 8.60 26.12
CA GLY A 122 -7.12 9.29 25.91
C GLY A 122 -8.19 8.38 25.27
N PRO A 123 -9.46 8.47 25.70
CA PRO A 123 -10.54 7.67 25.13
C PRO A 123 -10.82 8.06 23.67
N PRO A 124 -11.35 7.14 22.84
CA PRO A 124 -11.82 7.48 21.50
C PRO A 124 -12.99 8.48 21.55
N PRO A 125 -13.11 9.35 20.53
CA PRO A 125 -14.33 10.13 20.32
C PRO A 125 -15.56 9.19 20.25
N PRO A 126 -16.71 9.54 20.85
CA PRO A 126 -17.88 8.65 20.85
C PRO A 126 -18.32 8.19 19.45
N ILE A 127 -18.22 9.08 18.46
CA ILE A 127 -18.54 8.82 17.06
C ILE A 127 -17.70 7.69 16.45
N TRP A 128 -16.46 7.49 16.93
CA TRP A 128 -15.56 6.44 16.46
C TRP A 128 -16.08 5.03 16.78
N LEU A 129 -16.53 4.83 18.01
CA LEU A 129 -17.00 3.52 18.50
C LEU A 129 -18.48 3.27 18.19
N SER A 130 -19.30 4.31 18.24
CA SER A 130 -20.76 4.16 18.19
C SER A 130 -21.38 4.57 16.87
N GLY A 131 -20.69 5.41 16.08
CA GLY A 131 -21.33 6.11 14.96
C GLY A 131 -22.50 6.98 15.44
N ASP A 132 -23.39 7.29 14.51
CA ASP A 132 -24.65 7.99 14.75
C ASP A 132 -25.67 7.53 13.71
N ALA A 133 -26.54 6.59 14.11
CA ALA A 133 -27.55 6.02 13.22
C ALA A 133 -28.58 7.07 12.73
N ALA A 134 -28.86 8.10 13.51
CA ALA A 134 -29.80 9.15 13.12
C ALA A 134 -29.23 10.03 11.99
N ARG A 135 -27.90 10.22 11.96
CA ARG A 135 -27.17 10.89 10.88
C ARG A 135 -26.66 9.95 9.79
N GLY A 136 -26.93 8.64 9.90
CA GLY A 136 -26.44 7.63 8.95
C GLY A 136 -24.93 7.38 9.03
N ILE A 137 -24.28 7.72 10.14
CA ILE A 137 -22.85 7.53 10.35
C ILE A 137 -22.62 6.16 10.98
N THR A 138 -21.97 5.26 10.25
CA THR A 138 -21.54 3.97 10.81
C THR A 138 -20.33 4.17 11.72
N ALA A 139 -20.23 3.41 12.80
CA ALA A 139 -19.06 3.41 13.67
C ALA A 139 -17.77 3.14 12.88
N CYS A 140 -16.79 4.04 12.96
CA CYS A 140 -15.51 3.91 12.27
C CYS A 140 -14.77 2.63 12.68
N ALA A 141 -14.85 2.29 13.97
CA ALA A 141 -14.24 1.10 14.56
C ALA A 141 -14.75 -0.22 13.96
N ALA A 142 -15.96 -0.23 13.36
CA ALA A 142 -16.51 -1.43 12.73
C ALA A 142 -15.68 -1.89 11.52
N CYS A 143 -14.92 -0.99 10.91
CA CYS A 143 -14.03 -1.29 9.78
C CYS A 143 -12.55 -1.07 10.15
N HIS A 144 -12.21 0.02 10.82
CA HIS A 144 -10.82 0.36 11.13
C HIS A 144 -10.32 -0.22 12.46
N GLY A 145 -11.15 -0.95 13.19
CA GLY A 145 -10.81 -1.52 14.50
C GLY A 145 -10.90 -0.52 15.64
N ALA A 146 -10.90 -1.02 16.87
CA ALA A 146 -11.12 -0.22 18.08
C ALA A 146 -10.14 0.95 18.25
N GLU A 147 -8.87 0.78 17.84
CA GLU A 147 -7.80 1.78 17.93
C GLU A 147 -7.31 2.27 16.56
N GLY A 148 -8.00 1.92 15.46
CA GLY A 148 -7.55 2.27 14.11
C GLY A 148 -6.47 1.32 13.56
N GLN A 149 -6.26 0.18 14.21
CA GLN A 149 -5.27 -0.84 13.80
C GLN A 149 -5.59 -1.57 12.49
N GLY A 150 -6.75 -1.29 11.88
CA GLY A 150 -7.21 -1.94 10.66
C GLY A 150 -7.70 -3.38 10.88
N ALA A 151 -8.27 -3.96 9.83
CA ALA A 151 -8.75 -5.35 9.82
C ALA A 151 -8.21 -6.19 8.65
N GLY A 152 -7.29 -5.62 7.84
CA GLY A 152 -6.80 -6.22 6.60
C GLY A 152 -7.69 -5.89 5.39
N ALA A 153 -7.36 -6.43 4.21
CA ALA A 153 -8.19 -6.47 2.99
C ALA A 153 -9.13 -5.26 2.70
N GLY A 154 -8.57 -4.07 2.54
CA GLY A 154 -9.32 -2.86 2.18
C GLY A 154 -9.77 -1.99 3.35
N GLN A 155 -9.57 -2.45 4.60
CA GLN A 155 -9.67 -1.63 5.79
C GLN A 155 -8.25 -1.26 6.30
N PRO A 156 -7.71 -0.11 5.88
CA PRO A 156 -6.33 0.25 6.19
C PRO A 156 -6.12 0.57 7.67
N ILE A 157 -4.87 0.38 8.09
CA ILE A 157 -4.32 0.90 9.35
C ILE A 157 -4.28 2.42 9.27
N ILE A 158 -4.97 3.08 10.19
CA ILE A 158 -5.01 4.55 10.30
C ILE A 158 -4.53 5.07 11.66
N ALA A 159 -4.28 4.17 12.61
CA ALA A 159 -3.59 4.47 13.85
C ALA A 159 -2.16 5.00 13.61
N GLY A 160 -1.79 6.04 14.36
CA GLY A 160 -0.48 6.66 14.31
C GLY A 160 -0.21 7.48 13.04
N GLN A 161 -1.23 7.78 12.23
CA GLN A 161 -1.09 8.74 11.14
C GLN A 161 -1.14 10.18 11.65
N PRO A 162 -0.43 11.14 11.03
CA PRO A 162 -0.48 12.53 11.44
C PRO A 162 -1.92 13.09 11.43
N ALA A 163 -2.26 13.90 12.43
CA ALA A 163 -3.60 14.47 12.53
C ALA A 163 -3.94 15.38 11.34
N PRO A 164 -3.07 16.33 10.92
CA PRO A 164 -3.33 17.13 9.73
C PRO A 164 -3.56 16.31 8.46
N TYR A 165 -2.75 15.28 8.23
CA TYR A 165 -2.94 14.35 7.11
C TYR A 165 -4.32 13.66 7.17
N THR A 166 -4.67 13.12 8.34
CA THR A 166 -5.93 12.39 8.53
C THR A 166 -7.14 13.29 8.32
N LEU A 167 -7.10 14.51 8.86
CA LEU A 167 -8.16 15.50 8.67
C LEU A 167 -8.31 15.87 7.19
N GLU A 168 -7.20 16.14 6.50
CA GLU A 168 -7.22 16.43 5.06
C GLU A 168 -7.83 15.26 4.26
N GLN A 169 -7.53 14.00 4.62
CA GLN A 169 -8.13 12.86 3.94
C GLN A 169 -9.64 12.79 4.16
N ILE A 170 -10.13 13.09 5.37
CA ILE A 170 -11.56 13.19 5.67
C ILE A 170 -12.20 14.29 4.82
N ASP A 171 -11.60 15.47 4.75
CA ASP A 171 -12.11 16.60 3.97
C ASP A 171 -12.13 16.31 2.46
N HIS A 172 -11.11 15.61 1.96
CA HIS A 172 -11.07 15.15 0.58
C HIS A 172 -12.17 14.14 0.26
N TRP A 173 -12.56 13.28 1.19
CA TRP A 173 -13.72 12.41 1.02
C TRP A 173 -15.04 13.19 1.10
N LYS A 174 -15.20 14.09 2.08
CA LYS A 174 -16.42 14.91 2.27
C LYS A 174 -16.71 15.83 1.08
N SER A 175 -15.66 16.40 0.47
CA SER A 175 -15.76 17.22 -0.75
C SER A 175 -15.84 16.41 -2.03
N GLY A 176 -15.64 15.09 -1.95
CA GLY A 176 -15.48 14.20 -3.07
C GLY A 176 -14.19 14.39 -3.86
N LYS A 177 -13.23 15.24 -3.45
CA LYS A 177 -11.93 15.36 -4.14
C LYS A 177 -11.22 14.00 -4.24
N ARG A 178 -11.26 13.19 -3.19
CA ARG A 178 -10.78 11.80 -3.19
C ARG A 178 -11.94 10.86 -3.54
N ARG A 179 -11.74 10.01 -4.55
CA ARG A 179 -12.79 9.12 -5.11
C ARG A 179 -12.33 7.69 -5.30
N ASN A 180 -11.22 7.31 -4.67
CA ASN A 180 -10.59 6.01 -4.86
C ASN A 180 -11.21 4.88 -4.02
N ASP A 181 -12.51 4.95 -3.75
CA ASP A 181 -13.32 3.94 -3.08
C ASP A 181 -14.50 3.62 -4.00
N PRO A 182 -14.38 2.58 -4.85
CA PRO A 182 -15.40 2.27 -5.85
C PRO A 182 -16.79 1.95 -5.27
N ARG A 183 -16.86 1.57 -3.98
CA ARG A 183 -18.14 1.29 -3.31
C ARG A 183 -18.66 2.48 -2.50
N GLY A 184 -17.90 3.59 -2.42
CA GLY A 184 -18.28 4.80 -1.71
C GLY A 184 -18.45 4.62 -0.19
N VAL A 185 -17.88 3.56 0.40
CA VAL A 185 -18.03 3.23 1.83
C VAL A 185 -17.44 4.33 2.70
N MET A 186 -16.20 4.74 2.44
CA MET A 186 -15.55 5.80 3.20
C MET A 186 -16.16 7.17 2.94
N ALA A 187 -16.52 7.47 1.69
CA ALA A 187 -17.20 8.73 1.36
C ALA A 187 -18.51 8.86 2.16
N ALA A 188 -19.34 7.82 2.18
CA ALA A 188 -20.57 7.79 2.96
C ALA A 188 -20.31 7.89 4.48
N ALA A 189 -19.30 7.18 4.99
CA ALA A 189 -18.98 7.15 6.42
C ALA A 189 -18.60 8.53 6.99
N VAL A 190 -17.98 9.39 6.18
CA VAL A 190 -17.53 10.71 6.64
C VAL A 190 -18.45 11.86 6.25
N GLN A 191 -19.38 11.65 5.32
CA GLN A 191 -20.19 12.69 4.69
C GLN A 191 -20.91 13.60 5.70
N HIS A 192 -21.39 13.02 6.80
CA HIS A 192 -22.20 13.70 7.82
C HIS A 192 -21.46 14.00 9.13
N LEU A 193 -20.14 13.80 9.17
CA LEU A 193 -19.32 14.21 10.32
C LEU A 193 -19.32 15.73 10.45
N SER A 194 -19.42 16.24 11.68
CA SER A 194 -19.11 17.64 11.96
C SER A 194 -17.60 17.91 11.81
N GLU A 195 -17.20 19.18 11.76
CA GLU A 195 -15.78 19.54 11.74
C GLU A 195 -15.09 19.17 13.06
N GLU A 196 -15.78 19.32 14.19
CA GLU A 196 -15.31 18.94 15.52
C GLU A 196 -15.09 17.42 15.62
N GLU A 197 -16.02 16.62 15.08
CA GLU A 197 -15.89 15.17 15.06
C GLU A 197 -14.72 14.71 14.19
N ALA A 198 -14.58 15.28 12.98
CA ALA A 198 -13.48 14.96 12.08
C ALA A 198 -12.12 15.30 12.70
N ARG A 199 -12.01 16.46 13.35
CA ARG A 199 -10.81 16.90 14.06
C ARG A 199 -10.50 16.00 15.25
N ALA A 200 -11.50 15.68 16.08
CA ALA A 200 -11.33 14.80 17.22
C ALA A 200 -10.88 13.39 16.82
N ILE A 201 -11.40 12.83 15.71
CA ILE A 201 -10.94 11.56 15.14
C ILE A 201 -9.47 11.65 14.74
N ALA A 202 -9.09 12.70 14.00
CA ALA A 202 -7.74 12.88 13.49
C ALA A 202 -6.70 13.04 14.63
N GLU A 203 -6.99 13.89 15.61
CA GLU A 203 -6.14 14.11 16.80
C GLU A 203 -6.02 12.84 17.64
N TRP A 204 -7.11 12.11 17.84
CA TRP A 204 -7.07 10.88 18.61
C TRP A 204 -6.24 9.80 17.90
N LEU A 205 -6.44 9.60 16.59
CA LEU A 205 -5.69 8.61 15.79
C LEU A 205 -4.20 8.88 15.77
N SER A 206 -3.76 10.14 15.75
CA SER A 206 -2.33 10.48 15.76
C SER A 206 -1.63 10.14 17.08
N THR A 207 -2.40 9.88 18.14
CA THR A 207 -1.87 9.44 19.45
C THR A 207 -2.00 7.93 19.67
N ARG A 208 -2.57 7.18 18.73
CA ARG A 208 -2.64 5.72 18.82
C ARG A 208 -1.31 5.09 18.44
N PRO A 209 -0.93 3.93 19.03
CA PRO A 209 0.23 3.19 18.58
C PRO A 209 0.14 2.93 17.08
N ALA A 210 1.21 3.20 16.34
CA ALA A 210 1.26 2.81 14.94
C ALA A 210 1.20 1.28 14.86
N ALA A 211 0.11 0.75 14.31
CA ALA A 211 -0.02 -0.69 14.13
C ALA A 211 0.78 -1.16 12.91
N GLN A 212 1.22 -2.42 13.00
CA GLN A 212 1.95 -3.13 11.97
C GLN A 212 1.00 -4.04 11.20
N ALA A 213 1.04 -3.96 9.87
CA ALA A 213 0.47 -4.96 8.98
C ALA A 213 1.07 -6.33 9.31
N HIS A 214 0.25 -7.28 9.75
CA HIS A 214 0.73 -8.64 10.00
C HIS A 214 1.07 -9.29 8.66
N ALA A 215 2.36 -9.54 8.41
CA ALA A 215 2.89 -10.10 7.16
C ALA A 215 2.28 -11.46 6.72
N ASN A 216 1.41 -12.09 7.52
CA ASN A 216 1.06 -13.49 7.41
C ASN A 216 -0.44 -13.84 7.31
N ALA A 217 -1.32 -12.93 6.88
CA ALA A 217 -2.72 -13.33 6.61
C ALA A 217 -2.86 -14.12 5.29
N SER A 218 -2.05 -13.83 4.28
CA SER A 218 -2.08 -14.47 2.96
C SER A 218 -1.13 -15.68 2.84
N ALA A 219 0.04 -15.64 3.50
CA ALA A 219 0.95 -16.78 3.54
C ALA A 219 0.38 -17.97 4.31
N SER A 220 -0.27 -17.73 5.46
CA SER A 220 -0.87 -18.80 6.30
C SER A 220 -2.05 -19.50 5.63
N ALA A 221 -2.81 -18.79 4.78
CA ALA A 221 -3.91 -19.36 4.00
C ALA A 221 -3.39 -20.31 2.89
N SER A 222 -2.30 -19.94 2.22
CA SER A 222 -1.69 -20.76 1.16
C SER A 222 -0.99 -22.02 1.71
N VAL A 223 -0.35 -21.93 2.87
CA VAL A 223 0.28 -23.10 3.53
C VAL A 223 -0.78 -24.08 4.05
N SER A 224 -1.89 -23.57 4.60
CA SER A 224 -3.00 -24.41 5.08
C SER A 224 -3.76 -25.10 3.93
N ALA A 225 -3.95 -24.42 2.80
CA ALA A 225 -4.54 -25.00 1.60
C ALA A 225 -3.63 -26.07 0.96
N SER A 226 -2.31 -25.86 0.95
CA SER A 226 -1.35 -26.82 0.40
C SER A 226 -1.13 -28.04 1.31
N ALA A 227 -1.28 -27.87 2.63
CA ALA A 227 -1.27 -28.99 3.59
C ALA A 227 -2.53 -29.87 3.49
N ALA A 228 -3.70 -29.27 3.21
CA ALA A 228 -4.96 -29.98 3.01
C ALA A 228 -5.04 -30.73 1.66
N ALA A 229 -4.20 -30.37 0.68
CA ALA A 229 -4.21 -30.93 -0.67
C ALA A 229 -3.24 -32.11 -0.89
N ARG A 230 -2.48 -32.56 0.13
CA ARG A 230 -1.61 -33.74 -0.01
C ARG A 230 -2.44 -35.02 0.13
N PRO A 231 -2.51 -35.91 -0.89
CA PRO A 231 -3.26 -37.15 -0.78
C PRO A 231 -2.58 -38.10 0.22
N ALA A 232 -3.38 -38.68 1.11
CA ALA A 232 -2.97 -39.73 2.05
C ALA A 232 -2.69 -41.04 1.30
N ALA A 233 -1.55 -41.15 0.63
CA ALA A 233 -1.10 -42.37 -0.01
C ALA A 233 0.39 -42.58 0.30
N SER A 234 0.67 -43.32 1.37
CA SER A 234 1.85 -44.18 1.59
C SER A 234 1.86 -44.69 3.05
N ARG A 235 0.89 -45.56 3.40
CA ARG A 235 1.09 -46.54 4.47
C ARG A 235 1.06 -47.91 3.81
N GLU A 236 2.17 -48.22 3.13
CA GLU A 236 2.44 -49.55 2.61
C GLU A 236 2.42 -50.53 3.79
N THR A 237 1.47 -51.46 3.74
CA THR A 237 1.26 -52.53 4.72
C THR A 237 2.43 -53.49 4.68
N ARG A 238 3.32 -53.43 5.68
CA ARG A 238 4.32 -54.48 5.91
C ARG A 238 3.61 -55.74 6.41
N ARG A 239 3.40 -56.67 5.48
CA ARG A 239 2.86 -58.03 5.67
C ARG A 239 3.71 -58.81 6.69
N PRO A 240 3.10 -59.51 7.67
CA PRO A 240 3.85 -60.40 8.55
C PRO A 240 4.08 -61.73 7.84
N ASP A 241 5.35 -62.15 7.75
CA ASP A 241 5.70 -63.49 7.30
C ASP A 241 5.72 -64.43 8.52
N ARG A 242 4.93 -65.50 8.45
CA ARG A 242 4.84 -66.59 9.44
C ARG A 242 5.01 -67.92 8.71
N SER A 243 6.21 -68.48 8.91
CA SER A 243 6.54 -69.84 9.37
C SER A 243 6.18 -71.10 8.56
N ASP A 244 7.11 -72.05 8.73
CA ASP A 244 7.06 -73.52 8.54
C ASP A 244 7.42 -74.03 7.13
N GLY A 245 8.31 -74.99 6.91
CA GLY A 245 9.00 -75.97 7.75
C GLY A 245 9.17 -77.25 6.92
N ALA A 246 10.41 -77.67 6.63
CA ALA A 246 10.84 -79.03 6.23
C ALA A 246 12.37 -79.07 6.18
#